data_AF-A0A139JVB7-F1
#
_entry.id   AF-A0A139JVB7-F1
#
_cell.length_a   1.000
_cell.length_b   1.000
_cell.length_c   1.000
_cell.angle_alpha   90.00
_cell.angle_beta   90.00
_cell.angle_gamma   90.00
#
_symmetry.space_group_name_H-M   'P 1'
#
loop_
_entity.id
_entity.type
_entity.pdbx_description
1 polymer ?
#
loop_
_entity_poly.entity_id
_entity_poly.type
_entity_poly.pdbx_seq_one_letter_code
_entity_poly.pdbx_strand_id
1 'polypeptide(L)'
;MYRHRGMFIHQTPFLVKGFRLFDKVKCKGRIGFIFGRRSFGYFDVRTLDGVRLSAGVSFKKLMLVEKRTTFLTQLRKECGASSPS
;
A
#
# COMPACT_ATOMS: atom_id res chain seq x y z
N MET A 1 -7.88 7.07 -40.42
CA MET A 1 -8.22 7.39 -39.02
C MET A 1 -8.28 6.10 -38.21
N TYR A 2 -7.26 5.80 -37.41
CA TYR A 2 -7.23 4.57 -36.62
C TYR A 2 -8.11 4.71 -35.38
N ARG A 3 -9.30 4.12 -35.41
CA ARG A 3 -10.08 3.87 -34.18
C ARG A 3 -9.31 2.86 -33.36
N HIS A 4 -8.65 3.31 -32.29
CA HIS A 4 -8.16 2.39 -31.27
C HIS A 4 -9.38 1.73 -30.62
N ARG A 5 -9.60 0.45 -30.98
CA ARG A 5 -10.44 -0.47 -30.20
C ARG A 5 -9.91 -0.42 -28.77
N GLY A 6 -10.72 0.08 -27.84
CA GLY A 6 -10.37 0.13 -26.42
C GLY A 6 -10.06 -1.30 -25.94
N MET A 7 -8.79 -1.58 -25.69
CA MET A 7 -8.36 -2.82 -25.08
C MET A 7 -8.77 -2.74 -23.61
N PHE A 8 -9.84 -3.45 -23.24
CA PHE A 8 -10.30 -3.58 -21.85
C PHE A 8 -9.24 -4.34 -21.05
N ILE A 9 -8.29 -3.61 -20.49
CA ILE A 9 -7.35 -4.19 -19.52
C ILE A 9 -8.11 -4.39 -18.20
N HIS A 10 -8.34 -5.64 -17.81
CA HIS A 10 -8.85 -5.98 -16.48
C HIS A 10 -7.86 -5.64 -15.35
N GLN A 11 -6.66 -5.17 -15.72
CA GLN A 11 -5.61 -4.80 -14.79
C GLN A 11 -5.56 -3.28 -14.59
N THR A 12 -5.56 -2.86 -13.33
CA THR A 12 -5.29 -1.46 -13.00
C THR A 12 -3.85 -1.08 -13.36
N PRO A 13 -3.59 0.17 -13.78
CA PRO A 13 -2.23 0.65 -14.05
C PRO A 13 -1.25 0.39 -12.90
N PHE A 14 0.03 0.27 -13.23
CA PHE A 14 1.10 0.08 -12.25
C PHE A 14 1.17 1.21 -11.22
N LEU A 15 1.00 2.45 -11.66
CA LEU A 15 0.91 3.61 -10.80
C LEU A 15 -0.51 4.18 -10.89
N VAL A 16 -1.17 4.33 -9.74
CA VAL A 16 -2.49 4.95 -9.65
C VAL A 16 -2.39 6.13 -8.71
N LYS A 17 -2.63 7.34 -9.21
CA LYS A 17 -2.58 8.58 -8.43
C LYS A 17 -1.28 8.75 -7.60
N GLY A 18 -0.15 8.29 -8.15
CA GLY A 18 1.17 8.38 -7.49
C GLY A 18 1.53 7.20 -6.58
N PHE A 19 0.64 6.21 -6.44
CA PHE A 19 0.84 5.06 -5.56
C PHE A 19 0.89 3.74 -6.35
N ARG A 20 1.62 2.75 -5.82
CA ARG A 20 1.69 1.37 -6.35
C ARG A 20 1.56 0.35 -5.22
N LEU A 21 1.44 -0.93 -5.60
CA LEU A 21 1.47 -2.03 -4.63
C LEU A 21 2.75 -1.98 -3.78
N PHE A 22 2.60 -2.30 -2.50
CA PHE A 22 3.63 -2.37 -1.48
C PHE A 22 4.30 -1.04 -1.12
N ASP A 23 3.80 0.09 -1.62
CA ASP A 23 4.19 1.39 -1.04
C ASP A 23 3.72 1.44 0.41
N LYS A 24 4.60 1.94 1.28
CA LYS A 24 4.34 2.18 2.70
C LYS A 24 3.62 3.50 2.82
N VAL A 25 2.47 3.50 3.47
CA VAL A 25 1.60 4.67 3.59
C VAL A 25 1.11 4.85 5.01
N LYS A 26 0.86 6.11 5.39
CA LYS A 26 0.05 6.45 6.55
C LYS A 26 -1.40 6.50 6.11
N CYS A 27 -2.24 5.69 6.73
CA CYS A 27 -3.69 5.61 6.51
C CYS A 27 -4.39 5.75 7.87
N LYS A 28 -5.21 6.80 8.03
CA LYS A 28 -5.95 7.08 9.28
C LYS A 28 -5.03 7.06 10.52
N GLY A 29 -3.86 7.69 10.43
CA GLY A 29 -2.89 7.74 11.52
C GLY A 29 -2.01 6.49 11.70
N ARG A 30 -2.35 5.36 11.07
CA ARG A 30 -1.61 4.09 11.20
C ARG A 30 -0.77 3.81 9.96
N ILE A 31 0.37 3.13 10.14
CA ILE A 31 1.24 2.71 9.04
C ILE A 31 0.74 1.39 8.47
N GLY A 32 0.70 1.30 7.15
CA GLY A 32 0.43 0.07 6.41
C GLY A 32 1.00 0.13 5.01
N PHE A 33 0.64 -0.87 4.20
CA PHE A 33 1.14 -1.06 2.85
C PHE A 33 -0.04 -1.29 1.89
N ILE A 34 0.11 -0.84 0.65
CA ILE A 34 -0.93 -1.00 -0.37
C ILE A 34 -0.93 -2.44 -0.91
N PHE A 35 -2.04 -3.17 -0.73
CA PHE A 35 -2.24 -4.54 -1.22
C PHE A 35 -3.19 -4.63 -2.42
N GLY A 36 -3.95 -3.56 -2.70
CA GLY A 36 -4.89 -3.52 -3.81
C GLY A 36 -5.04 -2.10 -4.33
N ARG A 37 -5.31 -1.98 -5.64
CA ARG A 37 -5.52 -0.70 -6.32
C ARG A 37 -6.80 -0.78 -7.13
N ARG A 38 -7.51 0.33 -7.23
CA ARG A 38 -8.61 0.55 -8.17
C ARG A 38 -8.24 1.73 -9.04
N SER A 39 -8.55 1.67 -10.33
CA SER A 39 -8.18 2.69 -11.34
C SER A 39 -8.56 4.12 -10.93
N PHE A 40 -9.66 4.28 -10.19
CA PHE A 40 -10.14 5.57 -9.68
C PHE A 40 -9.37 6.13 -8.46
N GLY A 41 -8.34 5.45 -7.97
CA GLY A 41 -7.52 5.92 -6.84
C GLY A 41 -8.07 5.52 -5.47
N TYR A 42 -8.59 4.29 -5.37
CA TYR A 42 -8.95 3.66 -4.10
C TYR A 42 -8.05 2.45 -3.85
N PHE A 43 -7.67 2.22 -2.59
CA PHE A 43 -6.67 1.24 -2.23
C PHE A 43 -7.10 0.34 -1.07
N ASP A 44 -6.70 -0.94 -1.13
CA ASP A 44 -6.67 -1.84 0.02
C ASP A 44 -5.33 -1.62 0.76
N VAL A 45 -5.39 -1.31 2.05
CA VAL A 45 -4.21 -1.04 2.88
C VAL A 45 -4.21 -1.98 4.08
N ARG A 46 -3.08 -2.65 4.32
CA ARG A 46 -2.91 -3.63 5.41
C ARG A 46 -1.60 -3.42 6.15
N THR A 47 -1.53 -3.87 7.40
CA THR A 47 -0.25 -4.01 8.13
C THR A 47 0.54 -5.22 7.61
N LEU A 48 1.82 -5.37 7.98
CA LEU A 48 2.59 -6.56 7.61
C LEU A 48 2.02 -7.84 8.23
N ASP A 49 1.42 -7.72 9.42
CA ASP A 49 0.73 -8.83 10.10
C ASP A 49 -0.64 -9.17 9.46
N GLY A 50 -0.96 -8.59 8.30
CA GLY A 50 -2.16 -8.89 7.53
C GLY A 50 -3.43 -8.16 7.98
N VAL A 51 -3.39 -7.35 9.04
CA VAL A 51 -4.56 -6.59 9.53
C VAL A 51 -4.97 -5.56 8.48
N ARG A 52 -6.22 -5.64 8.01
CA ARG A 52 -6.74 -4.70 7.01
C ARG A 52 -7.15 -3.37 7.64
N LEU A 53 -6.40 -2.31 7.35
CA LEU A 53 -6.69 -0.94 7.81
C LEU A 53 -7.84 -0.29 7.02
N SER A 54 -7.95 -0.60 5.72
CA SER A 54 -9.06 -0.16 4.87
C SER A 54 -9.17 -1.00 3.61
N ALA A 55 -10.40 -1.30 3.19
CA ALA A 55 -10.72 -2.01 1.95
C ALA A 55 -10.63 -1.15 0.68
N GLY A 56 -10.67 0.16 0.85
CA GLY A 56 -10.92 1.12 -0.21
C GLY A 56 -10.75 2.55 0.28
N VAL A 57 -9.54 2.90 0.73
CA VAL A 57 -9.22 4.28 1.10
C VAL A 57 -8.88 5.09 -0.14
N SER A 58 -9.43 6.30 -0.24
CA SER A 58 -9.11 7.24 -1.33
C SER A 58 -7.66 7.71 -1.23
N PHE A 59 -7.02 7.92 -2.38
CA PHE A 59 -5.68 8.51 -2.49
C PHE A 59 -5.51 9.81 -1.68
N LYS A 60 -6.59 10.62 -1.55
CA LYS A 60 -6.59 11.87 -0.78
C LYS A 60 -6.38 11.68 0.73
N LYS A 61 -6.61 10.47 1.24
CA LYS A 61 -6.47 10.11 2.67
C LYS A 61 -5.22 9.28 2.93
N LEU A 62 -4.35 9.14 1.93
CA LEU A 62 -3.06 8.45 2.04
C LEU A 62 -1.92 9.46 2.00
N MET A 63 -0.92 9.19 2.83
CA MET A 63 0.36 9.88 2.77
C MET A 63 1.43 8.83 2.50
N LEU A 64 2.22 9.01 1.43
CA LEU A 64 3.35 8.14 1.14
C LEU A 64 4.42 8.33 2.23
N VAL A 65 4.88 7.22 2.80
CA VAL A 65 5.96 7.18 3.79
C VAL A 65 7.23 6.69 3.13
N GLU A 66 7.13 5.62 2.34
CA GLU A 66 8.25 5.01 1.63
C GLU A 66 7.74 4.34 0.36
N LYS A 67 8.49 4.45 -0.74
CA LYS A 67 8.20 3.71 -1.97
C LYS A 67 8.53 2.23 -1.75
N ARG A 68 7.81 1.34 -2.43
CA ARG A 68 8.14 -0.10 -2.46
C ARG A 68 9.64 -0.32 -2.71
N THR A 69 10.25 -1.16 -1.89
CA THR A 69 11.57 -1.77 -2.10
C THR A 69 11.41 -3.26 -2.43
N THR A 70 12.52 -4.00 -2.53
CA THR A 70 12.51 -5.45 -2.74
C THR A 70 11.86 -6.20 -1.58
N PHE A 71 12.01 -5.71 -0.35
CA PHE A 71 11.53 -6.36 0.87
C PHE A 71 10.61 -5.44 1.67
N LEU A 72 9.48 -5.98 2.10
CA LEU A 72 8.61 -5.32 3.06
C LEU A 72 9.16 -5.53 4.47
N THR A 73 9.79 -4.49 5.04
CA THR A 73 10.43 -4.58 6.35
C THR A 73 9.72 -3.70 7.38
N GLN A 74 9.74 -4.17 8.63
CA GLN A 74 9.33 -3.41 9.81
C GLN A 74 10.36 -3.64 10.91
N LEU A 75 10.89 -2.55 11.46
CA LEU A 75 11.72 -2.60 12.65
C LEU A 75 10.81 -2.79 13.86
N ARG A 76 11.01 -3.89 14.60
CA ARG A 76 10.39 -4.13 15.90
C ARG A 76 11.44 -3.84 16.97
N LYS A 77 11.14 -2.92 17.88
CA LYS A 77 11.96 -2.73 19.08
C LYS A 77 11.43 -3.69 20.14
N GLU A 78 12.13 -4.78 20.37
CA GLU A 78 11.89 -5.60 21.55
C GLU A 78 12.45 -4.85 22.77
N CYS A 79 11.63 -4.68 23.81
CA CYS A 79 12.16 -4.24 25.10
C CYS A 79 13.00 -5.39 25.64
N GLY A 80 14.30 -5.16 25.80
CA GLY A 80 15.30 -6.20 26.02
C GLY A 80 14.89 -7.20 27.10
N ALA A 81 15.01 -8.48 26.79
CA ALA A 81 14.99 -9.53 27.79
C ALA A 81 16.06 -9.20 28.83
N SER A 82 15.64 -9.05 30.09
CA SER A 82 16.54 -9.07 31.23
C SER A 82 17.44 -10.29 31.12
N SER A 83 18.76 -10.09 31.15
CA SER A 83 19.72 -11.17 31.27
C SER A 83 19.33 -12.07 32.45
N PRO A 84 19.25 -13.40 32.29
CA PRO A 84 19.12 -14.27 33.44
C PRO A 84 20.40 -14.14 34.27
N SER A 85 20.23 -13.81 35.55
CA SER A 85 21.25 -13.83 36.59
C SER A 85 21.80 -15.23 36.82
#